data_AF-A0A1M7RE95-F1
#
_entry.id   AF-A0A1M7RE95-F1
#
_cell.length_a   1.000
_cell.length_b   1.000
_cell.length_c   1.000
_cell.angle_alpha   90.00
_cell.angle_beta   90.00
_cell.angle_gamma   90.00
#
_symmetry.space_group_name_H-M   'P 1'
#
loop_
_entity.id
_entity.type
_entity.pdbx_description
1 polymer ?
#
loop_
_entity_poly.entity_id
_entity_poly.type
_entity_poly.pdbx_seq_one_letter_code
_entity_poly.pdbx_strand_id
1 'polypeptide(L)'
;MKIRLLILSILTPVLLYSQNSTAFDSTINFFRQRGIKLNTVIPPPGFNVYYNCDSLLFMRGNFGDTIKIWTSGSDWYQSLDQFKDIIKNQNFGMTQFVKSIDNDGRIYVSTYHQTEFIYRNDSLFEIRNSNPTLSEPLTQLFGQYFFKKQIDKKTFEARLDSLHEIEKKQAVYIPKLIFTEKMFQTKKKVTLSKKLNFEGDTIELESKWNENGKTCYVVRISNRTENGEKTTYAYAIDENMRFIQWEGCTLK
;
A
#
# COMPACT_ATOMS: atom_id res chain seq x y z
N MET A 1 44.66 -20.30 31.75
CA MET A 1 43.23 -19.92 31.61
C MET A 1 42.98 -18.96 30.43
N LYS A 2 43.58 -19.21 29.24
CA LYS A 2 43.45 -18.34 28.04
C LYS A 2 43.04 -19.08 26.75
N ILE A 3 43.00 -20.42 26.75
CA ILE A 3 42.64 -21.23 25.56
C ILE A 3 41.14 -21.55 25.50
N ARG A 4 40.43 -21.56 26.65
CA ARG A 4 38.98 -21.83 26.68
C ARG A 4 38.10 -20.66 26.22
N LEU A 5 38.60 -19.42 26.22
CA LEU A 5 37.85 -18.26 25.72
C LEU A 5 37.90 -18.12 24.19
N LEU A 6 38.97 -18.60 23.53
CA LEU A 6 39.14 -18.50 22.08
C LEU A 6 38.24 -19.48 21.31
N ILE A 7 38.00 -20.67 21.87
CA ILE A 7 37.11 -21.68 21.28
C ILE A 7 35.64 -21.22 21.34
N LEU A 8 35.26 -20.47 22.38
CA LEU A 8 33.92 -19.90 22.50
C LEU A 8 33.65 -18.79 21.46
N SER A 9 34.68 -18.09 20.97
CA SER A 9 34.53 -16.99 20.00
C SER A 9 34.48 -17.46 18.55
N ILE A 10 34.93 -18.69 18.26
CA ILE A 10 34.94 -19.27 16.90
C ILE A 10 33.64 -20.06 16.62
N LEU A 11 32.96 -20.56 17.66
CA LEU A 11 31.72 -21.34 17.54
C LEU A 11 30.44 -20.49 17.46
N THR A 12 30.46 -19.25 17.95
CA THR A 12 29.31 -18.34 17.92
C THR A 12 28.86 -17.94 16.51
N PRO A 13 29.73 -17.59 15.54
CA PRO A 13 29.28 -17.27 14.19
C PRO A 13 28.71 -18.49 13.46
N VAL A 14 29.28 -19.68 13.65
CA VAL A 14 28.83 -20.91 12.96
C VAL A 14 27.41 -21.32 13.41
N LEU A 15 27.11 -21.18 14.71
CA LEU A 15 25.77 -21.46 15.24
C LEU A 15 24.72 -20.46 14.74
N LEU A 16 25.07 -19.18 14.58
CA LEU A 16 24.16 -18.16 14.05
C LEU A 16 23.84 -18.37 12.56
N TYR A 17 24.83 -18.74 11.75
CA TYR A 17 24.61 -19.05 10.33
C TYR A 17 23.77 -20.32 10.13
N SER A 18 23.97 -21.37 10.92
CA SER A 18 23.20 -22.61 10.84
C SER A 18 21.74 -22.45 11.31
N GLN A 19 21.49 -21.61 12.33
CA GLN A 19 20.12 -21.34 12.77
C GLN A 19 19.32 -20.57 11.71
N ASN A 20 19.94 -19.59 11.06
CA ASN A 20 19.30 -18.81 10.00
C ASN A 20 19.01 -19.66 8.75
N SER A 21 19.91 -20.57 8.36
CA SER A 21 19.66 -21.48 7.23
C SER A 21 18.50 -22.44 7.53
N THR A 22 18.42 -22.95 8.77
CA THR A 22 17.36 -23.88 9.17
C THR A 22 15.97 -23.22 9.16
N ALA A 23 15.87 -21.97 9.63
CA ALA A 23 14.63 -21.21 9.61
C ALA A 23 14.17 -20.90 8.18
N PHE A 24 15.09 -20.47 7.32
CA PHE A 24 14.82 -20.24 5.91
C PHE A 24 14.35 -21.50 5.19
N ASP A 25 15.06 -22.62 5.36
CA ASP A 25 14.72 -23.89 4.74
C ASP A 25 13.35 -24.39 5.18
N SER A 26 13.02 -24.25 6.47
CA SER A 26 11.69 -24.57 7.01
C SER A 26 10.59 -23.75 6.34
N THR A 27 10.79 -22.43 6.23
CA THR A 27 9.84 -21.53 5.57
C THR A 27 9.67 -21.89 4.08
N ILE A 28 10.75 -22.07 3.33
CA ILE A 28 10.69 -22.42 1.90
C ILE A 28 10.01 -23.77 1.67
N ASN A 29 10.30 -24.77 2.50
CA ASN A 29 9.66 -26.08 2.41
C ASN A 29 8.16 -25.98 2.69
N PHE A 30 7.74 -25.18 3.68
CA PHE A 30 6.34 -24.92 3.94
C PHE A 30 5.63 -24.29 2.73
N PHE A 31 6.24 -23.28 2.10
CA PHE A 31 5.70 -22.64 0.90
C PHE A 31 5.53 -23.63 -0.25
N ARG A 32 6.55 -24.46 -0.49
CA ARG A 32 6.51 -25.52 -1.52
C ARG A 32 5.39 -26.52 -1.26
N GLN A 33 5.28 -27.02 -0.02
CA GLN A 33 4.24 -27.99 0.36
C GLN A 33 2.82 -27.43 0.23
N ARG A 34 2.64 -26.13 0.50
CA ARG A 34 1.34 -25.44 0.43
C ARG A 34 1.05 -24.81 -0.93
N GLY A 35 1.97 -24.89 -1.89
CA GLY A 35 1.83 -24.26 -3.20
C GLY A 35 1.74 -22.73 -3.16
N ILE A 36 2.31 -22.10 -2.13
CA ILE A 36 2.25 -20.64 -1.95
C ILE A 36 3.27 -20.00 -2.89
N LYS A 37 2.77 -19.14 -3.78
CA LYS A 37 3.60 -18.36 -4.71
C LYS A 37 3.91 -16.98 -4.12
N LEU A 38 5.13 -16.51 -4.34
CA LEU A 38 5.54 -15.16 -4.01
C LEU A 38 5.01 -14.17 -5.06
N ASN A 39 4.79 -12.94 -4.63
CA ASN A 39 4.38 -11.79 -5.44
C ASN A 39 3.23 -12.12 -6.41
N THR A 40 2.24 -12.86 -5.94
CA THR A 40 1.11 -13.34 -6.74
C THR A 40 -0.20 -13.11 -6.01
N VAL A 41 -1.24 -12.72 -6.74
CA VAL A 41 -2.62 -12.64 -6.25
C VAL A 41 -3.61 -13.19 -7.28
N ILE A 42 -4.77 -13.59 -6.77
CA ILE A 42 -5.96 -13.91 -7.54
C ILE A 42 -6.81 -12.63 -7.56
N PRO A 43 -6.98 -11.98 -8.72
CA PRO A 43 -7.77 -10.77 -8.78
C PRO A 43 -9.24 -11.05 -8.51
N PRO A 44 -9.93 -10.22 -7.73
CA PRO A 44 -11.38 -10.30 -7.60
C PRO A 44 -12.08 -9.95 -8.92
N PRO A 45 -13.37 -10.30 -9.09
CA PRO A 45 -14.11 -10.03 -10.32
C PRO A 45 -14.03 -8.55 -10.75
N GLY A 46 -13.77 -8.32 -12.03
CA GLY A 46 -13.64 -6.98 -12.62
C GLY A 46 -12.25 -6.35 -12.46
N PHE A 47 -11.31 -7.00 -11.78
CA PHE A 47 -9.92 -6.56 -11.68
C PHE A 47 -9.00 -7.39 -12.57
N ASN A 48 -7.92 -6.74 -13.03
CA ASN A 48 -6.78 -7.38 -13.68
C ASN A 48 -5.51 -7.09 -12.88
N VAL A 49 -4.56 -8.03 -12.91
CA VAL A 49 -3.24 -7.90 -12.28
C VAL A 49 -2.25 -7.27 -13.25
N TYR A 50 -1.42 -6.37 -12.74
CA TYR A 50 -0.39 -5.68 -13.51
C TYR A 50 0.91 -5.56 -12.69
N TYR A 51 2.00 -5.31 -13.39
CA TYR A 51 3.32 -5.01 -12.81
C TYR A 51 3.80 -3.69 -13.38
N ASN A 52 4.30 -2.79 -12.52
CA ASN A 52 4.94 -1.57 -12.99
C ASN A 52 6.42 -1.84 -13.35
N CYS A 53 7.15 -0.79 -13.73
CA CYS A 53 8.56 -0.88 -14.09
C CYS A 53 9.49 -1.36 -12.96
N ASP A 54 9.08 -1.19 -11.70
CA ASP A 54 9.83 -1.65 -10.53
C ASP A 54 9.41 -3.05 -10.08
N SER A 55 8.69 -3.79 -10.95
CA SER A 55 8.09 -5.10 -10.62
C SER A 55 7.10 -5.05 -9.44
N LEU A 56 6.54 -3.87 -9.15
CA LEU A 56 5.51 -3.71 -8.14
C LEU A 56 4.18 -4.23 -8.68
N LEU A 57 3.62 -5.20 -7.96
CA LEU A 57 2.34 -5.83 -8.23
C LEU A 57 1.19 -4.91 -7.79
N PHE A 58 0.26 -4.60 -8.69
CA PHE A 58 -0.98 -3.90 -8.38
C PHE A 58 -2.15 -4.49 -9.17
N MET A 59 -3.37 -4.19 -8.74
CA MET A 59 -4.58 -4.58 -9.46
C MET A 59 -5.38 -3.36 -9.87
N ARG A 60 -6.04 -3.44 -11.02
CA ARG A 60 -6.91 -2.37 -11.51
C ARG A 60 -8.18 -2.95 -12.12
N GLY A 61 -9.31 -2.31 -11.83
CA GLY A 61 -10.60 -2.56 -12.48
C GLY A 61 -11.28 -1.26 -12.89
N ASN A 62 -12.04 -1.32 -13.99
CA ASN A 62 -12.92 -0.23 -14.43
C ASN A 62 -14.37 -0.68 -14.27
N PHE A 63 -15.19 0.15 -13.62
CA PHE A 63 -16.57 -0.12 -13.23
C PHE A 63 -17.46 1.05 -13.66
N GLY A 64 -17.74 1.17 -14.96
CA GLY A 64 -18.42 2.36 -15.50
C GLY A 64 -17.48 3.57 -15.54
N ASP A 65 -17.86 4.66 -14.87
CA ASP A 65 -17.05 5.86 -14.67
C ASP A 65 -16.09 5.75 -13.46
N THR A 66 -16.21 4.69 -12.68
CA THR A 66 -15.35 4.42 -11.54
C THR A 66 -14.11 3.60 -11.94
N ILE A 67 -12.93 4.03 -11.50
CA ILE A 67 -11.67 3.29 -11.63
C ILE A 67 -11.24 2.90 -10.21
N LYS A 68 -10.96 1.61 -9.98
CA LYS A 68 -10.45 1.11 -8.70
C LYS A 68 -9.05 0.55 -8.89
N ILE A 69 -8.13 0.97 -8.03
CA ILE A 69 -6.72 0.58 -8.12
C ILE A 69 -6.27 0.12 -6.75
N TRP A 70 -5.71 -1.09 -6.69
CA TRP A 70 -5.18 -1.69 -5.47
C TRP A 70 -3.67 -1.69 -5.55
N THR A 71 -3.02 -0.89 -4.70
CA THR A 71 -1.56 -0.82 -4.58
C THR A 71 -1.12 -1.33 -3.23
N SER A 72 0.09 -1.87 -3.14
CA SER A 72 0.69 -2.26 -1.85
C SER A 72 0.58 -1.12 -0.85
N GLY A 73 -0.09 -1.35 0.28
CA GLY A 73 -0.34 -0.33 1.31
C GLY A 73 0.54 -0.52 2.53
N SER A 74 0.33 -1.60 3.26
CA SER A 74 1.09 -1.92 4.47
C SER A 74 1.84 -3.23 4.31
N ASP A 75 3.12 -3.19 4.66
CA ASP A 75 3.99 -4.35 4.60
C ASP A 75 4.57 -4.65 5.98
N TRP A 76 4.70 -5.93 6.32
CA TRP A 76 5.23 -6.35 7.60
C TRP A 76 5.93 -7.70 7.52
N TYR A 77 6.88 -7.92 8.43
CA TYR A 77 7.54 -9.21 8.59
C TYR A 77 6.75 -10.12 9.54
N GLN A 78 6.68 -11.40 9.19
CA GLN A 78 6.05 -12.45 9.99
C GLN A 78 6.99 -13.63 10.15
N SER A 79 6.96 -14.26 11.33
CA SER A 79 7.52 -15.59 11.49
C SER A 79 6.67 -16.62 10.75
N LEU A 80 7.23 -17.81 10.50
CA LEU A 80 6.48 -18.92 9.90
C LEU A 80 5.23 -19.28 10.72
N ASP A 81 5.31 -19.23 12.06
CA ASP A 81 4.17 -19.56 12.91
C ASP A 81 3.06 -18.51 12.85
N GLN A 82 3.41 -17.23 12.81
CA GLN A 82 2.42 -16.16 12.61
C GLN A 82 1.79 -16.25 11.21
N PHE A 83 2.60 -16.57 10.19
CA PHE A 83 2.12 -16.69 8.82
C PHE A 83 1.12 -17.83 8.63
N LYS A 84 1.24 -18.94 9.37
CA LYS A 84 0.26 -20.04 9.36
C LYS A 84 -1.15 -19.57 9.74
N ASP A 85 -1.29 -18.51 10.54
CA ASP A 85 -2.59 -17.94 10.86
C ASP A 85 -3.09 -16.99 9.76
N ILE A 86 -2.19 -16.25 9.11
CA ILE A 86 -2.54 -15.34 8.01
C ILE A 86 -3.14 -16.10 6.82
N ILE A 87 -2.57 -17.23 6.43
CA ILE A 87 -3.06 -18.00 5.28
C ILE A 87 -4.46 -18.61 5.47
N LYS A 88 -4.98 -18.62 6.71
CA LYS A 88 -6.35 -19.05 7.01
C LYS A 88 -7.38 -17.95 6.73
N ASN A 89 -6.93 -16.70 6.55
CA ASN A 89 -7.80 -15.58 6.25
C ASN A 89 -8.29 -15.66 4.80
N GLN A 90 -9.60 -15.47 4.58
CA GLN A 90 -10.21 -15.40 3.24
C GLN A 90 -9.60 -14.33 2.32
N ASN A 91 -8.96 -13.32 2.92
CA ASN A 91 -8.29 -12.23 2.20
C ASN A 91 -6.91 -12.63 1.66
N PHE A 92 -6.31 -13.72 2.15
CA PHE A 92 -5.03 -14.20 1.69
C PHE A 92 -5.10 -14.70 0.25
N GLY A 93 -4.16 -14.28 -0.58
CA GLY A 93 -4.14 -14.50 -2.02
C GLY A 93 -4.97 -13.49 -2.81
N MET A 94 -5.76 -12.61 -2.19
CA MET A 94 -6.52 -11.55 -2.87
C MET A 94 -6.05 -10.16 -2.48
N THR A 95 -6.29 -9.76 -1.23
CA THR A 95 -5.88 -8.46 -0.67
C THR A 95 -4.63 -8.56 0.19
N GLN A 96 -4.22 -9.78 0.56
CA GLN A 96 -2.98 -10.04 1.30
C GLN A 96 -2.13 -11.05 0.54
N PHE A 97 -0.84 -10.80 0.39
CA PHE A 97 0.06 -11.70 -0.33
C PHE A 97 1.49 -11.63 0.20
N VAL A 98 2.27 -12.65 -0.12
CA VAL A 98 3.69 -12.69 0.26
C VAL A 98 4.49 -11.99 -0.82
N LYS A 99 5.23 -10.93 -0.47
CA LYS A 99 6.16 -10.25 -1.39
C LYS A 99 7.45 -11.05 -1.54
N SER A 100 8.05 -11.43 -0.42
CA SER A 100 9.35 -12.11 -0.39
C SER A 100 9.53 -12.90 0.91
N ILE A 101 10.59 -13.70 0.95
CA ILE A 101 11.11 -14.36 2.16
C ILE A 101 12.54 -13.86 2.34
N ASP A 102 12.84 -13.36 3.54
CA ASP A 102 14.18 -12.86 3.89
C ASP A 102 15.12 -14.04 4.21
N ASN A 103 16.44 -13.81 4.20
CA ASN A 103 17.45 -14.86 4.37
C ASN A 103 17.42 -15.54 5.75
N ASP A 104 16.77 -14.92 6.74
CA ASP A 104 16.54 -15.48 8.07
C ASP A 104 15.20 -16.25 8.21
N GLY A 105 14.50 -16.43 7.09
CA GLY A 105 13.24 -17.17 7.03
C GLY A 105 12.01 -16.36 7.43
N ARG A 106 12.15 -15.06 7.75
CA ARG A 106 10.99 -14.17 7.94
C ARG A 106 10.28 -13.93 6.61
N ILE A 107 8.96 -13.86 6.69
CA ILE A 107 8.07 -13.74 5.54
C ILE A 107 7.59 -12.31 5.46
N TYR A 108 7.82 -11.66 4.32
CA TYR A 108 7.37 -10.30 4.09
C TYR A 108 5.99 -10.32 3.44
N VAL A 109 4.98 -9.95 4.23
CA VAL A 109 3.57 -9.95 3.82
C VAL A 109 3.13 -8.52 3.52
N SER A 110 2.42 -8.36 2.41
CA SER A 110 1.84 -7.09 1.99
C SER A 110 0.32 -7.15 2.00
N THR A 111 -0.30 -6.05 2.37
CA THR A 111 -1.74 -5.83 2.24
C THR A 111 -2.02 -4.71 1.24
N TYR A 112 -2.93 -4.97 0.32
CA TYR A 112 -3.41 -4.00 -0.66
C TYR A 112 -4.23 -2.89 0.00
N HIS A 113 -4.01 -1.67 -0.47
CA HIS A 113 -4.86 -0.52 -0.24
C HIS A 113 -5.59 -0.17 -1.55
N GLN A 114 -6.90 0.01 -1.48
CA GLN A 114 -7.70 0.44 -2.62
C GLN A 114 -7.79 1.97 -2.65
N THR A 115 -7.47 2.56 -3.80
CA THR A 115 -7.84 3.92 -4.15
C THR A 115 -8.93 3.88 -5.23
N GLU A 116 -9.94 4.71 -5.08
CA GLU A 116 -11.07 4.80 -6.00
C GLU A 116 -11.10 6.17 -6.66
N PHE A 117 -11.35 6.19 -7.97
CA PHE A 117 -11.42 7.38 -8.78
C PHE A 117 -12.71 7.40 -9.57
N ILE A 118 -13.22 8.59 -9.87
CA ILE A 118 -14.35 8.81 -10.77
C ILE A 118 -13.87 9.71 -11.91
N TYR A 119 -14.11 9.30 -13.15
CA TYR A 119 -13.88 10.12 -14.33
C TYR A 119 -15.20 10.61 -14.91
N ARG A 120 -15.44 11.93 -14.85
CA ARG A 120 -16.68 12.53 -15.35
C ARG A 120 -16.44 13.93 -15.89
N ASN A 121 -17.02 14.25 -17.04
CA ASN A 121 -16.96 15.58 -17.65
C ASN A 121 -15.51 16.12 -17.75
N ASP A 122 -14.61 15.33 -18.32
CA ASP A 122 -13.19 15.68 -18.49
C ASP A 122 -12.43 16.01 -17.20
N SER A 123 -12.94 15.48 -16.08
CA SER A 123 -12.41 15.71 -14.75
C SER A 123 -12.22 14.38 -14.03
N LEU A 124 -11.09 14.24 -13.37
CA LEU A 124 -10.74 13.09 -12.54
C LEU A 124 -10.87 13.48 -11.07
N PHE A 125 -11.64 12.68 -10.35
CA PHE A 125 -11.87 12.81 -8.92
C PHE A 125 -11.29 11.60 -8.19
N GLU A 126 -10.65 11.83 -7.06
CA GLU A 126 -10.29 10.79 -6.11
C GLU A 126 -11.40 10.70 -5.05
N ILE A 127 -11.84 9.49 -4.71
CA ILE A 127 -12.84 9.27 -3.66
C ILE A 127 -12.09 9.03 -2.35
N ARG A 128 -12.30 9.94 -1.40
CA ARG A 128 -11.62 9.92 -0.10
C ARG A 128 -12.64 10.10 1.01
N ASN A 129 -12.34 9.51 2.17
CA ASN A 129 -13.07 9.81 3.39
C ASN A 129 -12.77 11.24 3.81
N SER A 130 -13.78 12.10 3.89
CA SER A 130 -13.63 13.50 4.33
C SER A 130 -13.43 13.64 5.83
N ASN A 131 -13.75 12.60 6.59
CA ASN A 131 -13.60 12.61 8.03
C ASN A 131 -12.19 12.16 8.43
N PRO A 132 -11.62 12.75 9.49
CA PRO A 132 -10.28 12.40 9.94
C PRO A 132 -10.21 10.92 10.30
N THR A 133 -9.12 10.28 9.89
CA THR A 133 -8.80 8.90 10.28
C THR A 133 -8.63 8.81 11.80
N LEU A 134 -8.96 7.67 12.40
CA LEU A 134 -8.71 7.40 13.83
C LEU A 134 -7.23 7.08 14.12
N SER A 135 -6.32 7.82 13.49
CA SER A 135 -4.88 7.57 13.49
C SER A 135 -4.30 7.60 14.91
N GLU A 136 -4.70 8.55 15.75
CA GLU A 136 -4.23 8.65 17.13
C GLU A 136 -4.72 7.47 18.00
N PRO A 137 -6.05 7.17 18.10
CA PRO A 137 -6.52 5.99 18.82
C PRO A 137 -5.88 4.67 18.33
N LEU A 138 -5.71 4.51 17.02
CA LEU A 138 -5.04 3.35 16.44
C LEU A 138 -3.58 3.30 16.91
N THR A 139 -2.83 4.39 16.77
CA THR A 139 -1.42 4.47 17.18
C THR A 139 -1.26 4.16 18.67
N GLN A 140 -2.15 4.66 19.52
CA GLN A 140 -2.15 4.35 20.95
C GLN A 140 -2.41 2.87 21.21
N LEU A 141 -3.37 2.25 20.51
CA LEU A 141 -3.68 0.83 20.64
C LEU A 141 -2.49 -0.05 20.20
N PHE A 142 -1.87 0.26 19.06
CA PHE A 142 -0.65 -0.39 18.59
C PHE A 142 0.49 -0.24 19.62
N GLY A 143 0.64 0.96 20.18
CA GLY A 143 1.52 1.29 21.30
C GLY A 143 1.36 0.35 22.49
N GLN A 144 0.11 0.18 22.95
CA GLN A 144 -0.24 -0.64 24.11
C GLN A 144 0.10 -2.12 23.90
N TYR A 145 -0.16 -2.67 22.71
CA TYR A 145 0.04 -4.09 22.44
C TYR A 145 1.49 -4.44 22.08
N PHE A 146 2.05 -3.83 21.03
CA PHE A 146 3.34 -4.24 20.48
C PHE A 146 4.54 -3.75 21.30
N PHE A 147 4.47 -2.53 21.83
CA PHE A 147 5.60 -1.90 22.49
C PHE A 147 5.53 -2.00 24.01
N LYS A 148 4.35 -1.70 24.58
CA LYS A 148 4.17 -1.67 26.03
C LYS A 148 3.71 -3.00 26.63
N LYS A 149 3.22 -3.94 25.79
CA LYS A 149 2.67 -5.24 26.22
C LYS A 149 1.64 -5.13 27.35
N GLN A 150 0.85 -4.06 27.35
CA GLN A 150 -0.11 -3.71 28.41
C GLN A 150 -1.45 -4.45 28.28
N ILE A 151 -1.73 -4.97 27.10
CA ILE A 151 -2.98 -5.67 26.78
C ILE A 151 -2.65 -7.00 26.12
N ASP A 152 -3.51 -8.00 26.32
CA ASP A 152 -3.42 -9.28 25.64
C ASP A 152 -3.93 -9.22 24.19
N LYS A 153 -3.68 -10.28 23.41
CA LYS A 153 -4.07 -10.37 21.99
C LYS A 153 -5.58 -10.21 21.78
N LYS A 154 -6.40 -10.84 22.63
CA LYS A 154 -7.86 -10.81 22.51
C LYS A 154 -8.40 -9.41 22.78
N THR A 155 -7.85 -8.73 23.78
CA THR A 155 -8.19 -7.33 24.09
C THR A 155 -7.77 -6.39 22.97
N PHE A 156 -6.59 -6.59 22.38
CA PHE A 156 -6.12 -5.83 21.22
C PHE A 156 -7.06 -5.98 20.02
N GLU A 157 -7.37 -7.23 19.63
CA GLU A 157 -8.26 -7.55 18.51
C GLU A 157 -9.65 -6.93 18.68
N ALA A 158 -10.27 -7.10 19.86
CA ALA A 158 -11.60 -6.54 20.12
C ALA A 158 -11.63 -5.00 20.06
N ARG A 159 -10.58 -4.32 20.53
CA ARG A 159 -10.48 -2.86 20.44
C ARG A 159 -10.21 -2.39 19.01
N LEU A 160 -9.39 -3.12 18.26
CA LEU A 160 -9.11 -2.82 16.86
C LEU A 160 -10.40 -2.93 16.03
N ASP A 161 -11.18 -4.00 16.25
CA ASP A 161 -12.48 -4.19 15.59
C ASP A 161 -13.46 -3.05 15.94
N SER A 162 -13.50 -2.62 17.20
CA SER A 162 -14.32 -1.47 17.61
C SER A 162 -13.90 -0.17 16.93
N LEU A 163 -12.59 0.08 16.77
CA LEU A 163 -12.09 1.27 16.09
C LEU A 163 -12.44 1.23 14.59
N HIS A 164 -12.27 0.09 13.93
CA HIS A 164 -12.69 -0.08 12.53
C HIS A 164 -14.20 0.13 12.35
N GLU A 165 -15.04 -0.34 13.27
CA GLU A 165 -16.48 -0.11 13.21
C GLU A 165 -16.85 1.37 13.42
N ILE A 166 -16.13 2.09 14.28
CA ILE A 166 -16.31 3.55 14.42
C ILE A 166 -15.92 4.26 13.12
N GLU A 167 -14.74 3.94 12.58
CA GLU A 167 -14.26 4.53 11.32
C GLU A 167 -15.26 4.28 10.18
N LYS A 168 -15.76 3.05 10.07
CA LYS A 168 -16.78 2.68 9.08
C LYS A 168 -18.09 3.46 9.25
N LYS A 169 -18.57 3.65 10.49
CA LYS A 169 -19.79 4.43 10.78
C LYS A 169 -19.60 5.92 10.51
N GLN A 170 -18.40 6.43 10.69
CA GLN A 170 -18.06 7.83 10.47
C GLN A 170 -17.61 8.10 9.04
N ALA A 171 -17.34 7.10 8.21
CA ALA A 171 -16.78 7.32 6.89
C ALA A 171 -17.76 8.08 5.98
N VAL A 172 -17.32 9.23 5.48
CA VAL A 172 -18.07 10.03 4.50
C VAL A 172 -17.20 10.16 3.26
N TYR A 173 -17.47 9.32 2.27
CA TYR A 173 -16.70 9.30 1.02
C TYR A 173 -17.22 10.36 0.07
N ILE A 174 -16.37 11.35 -0.25
CA ILE A 174 -16.73 12.43 -1.19
C ILE A 174 -15.72 12.55 -2.34
N PRO A 175 -16.19 12.95 -3.54
CA PRO A 175 -15.30 13.23 -4.66
C PRO A 175 -14.42 14.45 -4.39
N LYS A 176 -13.13 14.26 -4.60
CA LYS A 176 -12.09 15.28 -4.49
C LYS A 176 -11.49 15.50 -5.88
N LEU A 177 -11.67 16.69 -6.46
CA LEU A 177 -11.09 16.99 -7.77
C LEU A 177 -9.56 16.93 -7.69
N ILE A 178 -8.96 16.11 -8.55
CA ILE A 178 -7.50 15.96 -8.64
C ILE A 178 -6.95 16.32 -10.02
N PHE A 179 -7.78 16.31 -11.08
CA PHE A 179 -7.34 16.74 -12.39
C PHE A 179 -8.49 17.22 -13.29
N THR A 180 -8.25 18.31 -14.00
CA THR A 180 -8.92 18.65 -15.27
C THR A 180 -7.97 19.54 -16.07
N GLU A 181 -7.84 19.36 -17.38
CA GLU A 181 -6.91 20.15 -18.17
C GLU A 181 -7.17 21.66 -18.05
N LYS A 182 -8.45 22.03 -17.93
CA LYS A 182 -8.91 23.43 -17.87
C LYS A 182 -8.32 24.20 -16.68
N MET A 183 -7.90 23.53 -15.60
CA MET A 183 -7.32 24.21 -14.45
C MET A 183 -5.92 24.76 -14.70
N PHE A 184 -5.23 24.27 -15.75
CA PHE A 184 -3.85 24.65 -16.07
C PHE A 184 -3.71 25.60 -17.26
N GLN A 185 -4.80 26.19 -17.75
CA GLN A 185 -4.78 27.09 -18.90
C GLN A 185 -3.92 28.34 -18.69
N THR A 186 -3.90 28.87 -17.47
CA THR A 186 -3.19 30.13 -17.15
C THR A 186 -2.00 29.94 -16.21
N LYS A 187 -1.93 28.82 -15.49
CA LYS A 187 -0.92 28.58 -14.47
C LYS A 187 -0.59 27.10 -14.35
N LYS A 188 0.67 26.79 -14.10
CA LYS A 188 1.15 25.41 -13.86
C LYS A 188 0.62 24.83 -12.54
N LYS A 189 0.28 25.68 -11.56
CA LYS A 189 -0.06 25.29 -10.20
C LYS A 189 -1.35 25.95 -9.71
N VAL A 190 -2.26 25.15 -9.17
CA VAL A 190 -3.61 25.56 -8.77
C VAL A 190 -3.88 25.10 -7.35
N THR A 191 -4.21 26.02 -6.45
CA THR A 191 -4.80 25.67 -5.16
C THR A 191 -6.31 25.63 -5.32
N LEU A 192 -6.92 24.48 -5.01
CA LEU A 192 -8.35 24.26 -5.16
C LEU A 192 -9.09 24.75 -3.92
N SER A 193 -10.33 25.21 -4.11
CA SER A 193 -11.20 25.56 -3.00
C SER A 193 -11.71 24.29 -2.29
N LYS A 194 -12.01 24.42 -0.98
CA LYS A 194 -12.57 23.33 -0.17
C LYS A 194 -13.89 22.75 -0.71
N LYS A 195 -14.58 23.46 -1.60
CA LYS A 195 -15.79 22.98 -2.28
C LYS A 195 -15.49 21.92 -3.35
N LEU A 196 -14.37 22.06 -4.07
CA LEU A 196 -13.97 21.14 -5.14
C LEU A 196 -13.00 20.06 -4.66
N ASN A 197 -12.23 20.38 -3.63
CA ASN A 197 -11.25 19.49 -3.01
C ASN A 197 -11.26 19.85 -1.51
N PHE A 198 -11.96 19.06 -0.70
CA PHE A 198 -12.19 19.36 0.72
C PHE A 198 -10.91 19.51 1.55
N GLU A 199 -9.84 18.87 1.08
CA GLU A 199 -8.49 18.93 1.61
C GLU A 199 -7.76 20.24 1.25
N GLY A 200 -8.28 21.03 0.30
CA GLY A 200 -7.70 22.29 -0.12
C GLY A 200 -6.37 22.14 -0.86
N ASP A 201 -6.20 21.03 -1.58
CA ASP A 201 -4.92 20.70 -2.19
C ASP A 201 -4.41 21.77 -3.15
N THR A 202 -3.09 21.79 -3.25
CA THR A 202 -2.41 22.44 -4.36
C THR A 202 -1.96 21.39 -5.37
N ILE A 203 -2.41 21.55 -6.60
CA ILE A 203 -2.13 20.64 -7.72
C ILE A 203 -1.23 21.34 -8.73
N GLU A 204 -0.14 20.69 -9.13
CA GLU A 204 0.82 21.17 -10.10
C GLU A 204 0.88 20.23 -11.31
N LEU A 205 0.78 20.77 -12.52
CA LEU A 205 1.05 20.06 -13.76
C LEU A 205 2.57 20.00 -13.97
N GLU A 206 3.24 18.96 -13.50
CA GLU A 206 4.70 18.87 -13.54
C GLU A 206 5.24 18.78 -14.97
N SER A 207 4.61 17.93 -15.78
CA SER A 207 4.98 17.69 -17.17
C SER A 207 3.76 17.38 -18.04
N LYS A 208 3.88 17.69 -19.33
CA LYS A 208 2.93 17.36 -20.40
C LYS A 208 3.75 16.87 -21.61
N TRP A 209 3.46 15.69 -22.14
CA TRP A 209 4.16 15.13 -23.30
C TRP A 209 3.20 14.36 -24.21
N ASN A 210 3.65 13.98 -25.40
CA ASN A 210 2.90 13.10 -26.29
C ASN A 210 3.59 11.73 -26.33
N GLU A 211 2.81 10.66 -26.15
CA GLU A 211 3.28 9.28 -26.23
C GLU A 211 2.24 8.46 -27.00
N ASN A 212 2.66 7.76 -28.06
CA ASN A 212 1.78 6.94 -28.91
C ASN A 212 0.53 7.70 -29.41
N GLY A 213 0.70 8.97 -29.77
CA GLY A 213 -0.39 9.83 -30.26
C GLY A 213 -1.35 10.33 -29.19
N LYS A 214 -1.07 10.08 -27.90
CA LYS A 214 -1.89 10.55 -26.78
C LYS A 214 -1.16 11.60 -25.97
N THR A 215 -1.90 12.61 -25.53
CA THR A 215 -1.39 13.59 -24.57
C THR A 215 -1.32 12.98 -23.18
N CYS A 216 -0.19 13.12 -22.52
CA CYS A 216 0.09 12.59 -21.19
C CYS A 216 0.48 13.71 -20.24
N TYR A 217 0.16 13.53 -18.96
CA TYR A 217 0.30 14.52 -17.90
C TYR A 217 0.89 13.86 -16.65
N VAL A 218 1.83 14.53 -15.98
CA VAL A 218 2.16 14.22 -14.58
C VAL A 218 1.60 15.33 -13.72
N VAL A 219 0.72 14.98 -12.79
CA VAL A 219 0.14 15.91 -11.83
C VAL A 219 0.62 15.59 -10.43
N ARG A 220 1.24 16.57 -9.77
CA ARG A 220 1.65 16.48 -8.38
C ARG A 220 0.62 17.15 -7.50
N ILE A 221 0.17 16.43 -6.49
CA ILE A 221 -0.77 16.90 -5.50
C ILE A 221 0.02 17.13 -4.20
N SER A 222 -0.23 18.25 -3.56
CA SER A 222 0.35 18.63 -2.28
C SER A 222 -0.75 19.05 -1.32
N ASN A 223 -0.79 18.40 -0.16
CA ASN A 223 -1.65 18.78 0.95
C ASN A 223 -0.83 19.39 2.09
N ARG A 224 -1.43 20.28 2.89
CA ARG A 224 -0.90 20.66 4.20
C ARG A 224 -1.86 20.14 5.25
N THR A 225 -1.38 19.22 6.09
CA THR A 225 -2.15 18.73 7.23
C THR A 225 -2.38 19.87 8.23
N GLU A 226 -3.34 19.70 9.14
CA GLU A 226 -3.62 20.67 10.22
C GLU A 226 -2.38 20.95 11.09
N ASN A 227 -1.45 19.99 11.17
CA ASN A 227 -0.18 20.10 11.90
C ASN A 227 0.95 20.74 11.08
N GLY A 228 0.68 21.17 9.84
CA GLY A 228 1.66 21.78 8.94
C GLY A 228 2.54 20.77 8.19
N GLU A 229 2.33 19.47 8.36
CA GLU A 229 3.04 18.45 7.58
C GLU A 229 2.59 18.49 6.13
N LYS A 230 3.55 18.42 5.21
CA LYS A 230 3.27 18.46 3.79
C LYS A 230 3.33 17.05 3.22
N THR A 231 2.19 16.52 2.77
CA THR A 231 2.19 15.29 1.97
C THR A 231 2.27 15.67 0.48
N THR A 232 2.97 14.85 -0.29
CA THR A 232 3.00 15.00 -1.75
C THR A 232 3.02 13.66 -2.43
N TYR A 233 2.24 13.56 -3.50
CA TYR A 233 2.18 12.39 -4.37
C TYR A 233 1.89 12.87 -5.80
N ALA A 234 2.10 11.99 -6.78
CA ALA A 234 1.89 12.32 -8.18
C ALA A 234 1.18 11.19 -8.92
N TYR A 235 0.45 11.58 -9.97
CA TYR A 235 -0.17 10.66 -10.90
C TYR A 235 0.29 11.00 -12.32
N ALA A 236 0.81 10.01 -13.03
CA ALA A 236 0.96 10.06 -14.48
C ALA A 236 -0.32 9.53 -15.15
N ILE A 237 -1.00 10.38 -15.93
CA ILE A 237 -2.28 10.07 -16.59
C ILE A 237 -2.26 10.49 -18.06
N ASP A 238 -3.02 9.82 -18.92
CA ASP A 238 -3.25 10.27 -20.30
C ASP A 238 -4.52 11.12 -20.43
N GLU A 239 -4.76 11.66 -21.63
CA GLU A 239 -5.96 12.46 -21.96
C GLU A 239 -7.29 11.72 -21.79
N ASN A 240 -7.27 10.39 -21.67
CA ASN A 240 -8.43 9.56 -21.37
C ASN A 240 -8.47 9.16 -19.88
N MET A 241 -7.70 9.84 -19.03
CA MET A 241 -7.53 9.58 -17.59
C MET A 241 -7.09 8.16 -17.26
N ARG A 242 -6.35 7.51 -18.16
CA ARG A 242 -5.69 6.23 -17.87
C ARG A 242 -4.39 6.50 -17.12
N PHE A 243 -4.18 5.80 -16.01
CA PHE A 243 -3.00 5.98 -15.18
C PHE A 243 -1.78 5.23 -15.73
N ILE A 244 -0.90 5.95 -16.41
CA ILE A 244 0.24 5.42 -17.15
C ILE A 244 1.28 4.76 -16.23
N GLN A 245 1.49 5.33 -15.03
CA GLN A 245 2.43 4.77 -14.04
C GLN A 245 2.05 3.36 -13.55
N TRP A 246 0.81 2.96 -13.82
CA TRP A 246 0.21 1.69 -13.45
C TRP A 246 -0.25 0.92 -14.70
N GLU A 247 0.43 1.03 -15.85
CA GLU A 247 0.18 0.18 -17.02
C GLU A 247 1.45 -0.60 -17.49
N GLY A 248 2.51 -0.61 -16.67
CA GLY A 248 3.78 -1.28 -16.99
C GLY A 248 4.71 -0.43 -17.86
N CYS A 249 5.93 -0.91 -18.11
CA CYS A 249 6.82 -0.19 -19.03
C CYS A 249 6.36 -0.40 -20.47
N THR A 250 6.22 0.67 -21.24
CA THR A 250 6.38 0.60 -22.69
C THR A 250 7.85 0.24 -22.95
N LEU A 251 8.10 -0.93 -23.55
CA LEU A 251 9.42 -1.29 -24.06
C LEU A 251 9.88 -0.15 -24.99
N LYS A 252 10.89 0.60 -24.58
CA LYS A 252 11.67 1.44 -25.49
C LYS A 252 12.73 0.59 -26.16
#